data_AF-U2I1H3-F1
#
_entry.id   AF-U2I1H3-F1
#
_cell.length_a   1.000
_cell.length_b   1.000
_cell.length_c   1.000
_cell.angle_alpha   90.00
_cell.angle_beta   90.00
_cell.angle_gamma   90.00
#
_symmetry.space_group_name_H-M   'P 1'
#
loop_
_entity.id
_entity.type
_entity.pdbx_description
1 polymer ?
#
loop_
_entity_poly.entity_id
_entity_poly.type
_entity_poly.pdbx_seq_one_letter_code
_entity_poly.pdbx_strand_id
1 'polypeptide(L)'
;MISSCKLVKHQDSLSIICSDFHFFDDYFGDKEVGGYGIEKLAKKLAKENGLSKEIVFDSEAGMFCAHATDKNVLHQLCLALQKITGGADIHTPKGNTELSVPKEEAEKLLLQGFVIALDKDKQVEFLKNVPFPHVSLKQKEQLHAIENGTAKEKITAAKKINSEARTKTRMWDNYLSHPQTVTVLLKAIDHETDSKVIQELLWALVFICGRHLPDLRTKSYFEQALEHKSATIRWLGLMGLNYLWECPLESVLKMKEDKSEKVRKEAESVLKHAIVNEKQFPPWMFDKENYEVTR
;
A
#
# COMPACT_ATOMS: atom_id res chain seq x y z
N MET A 1 6.81 -7.41 22.03
CA MET A 1 5.60 -7.05 21.26
C MET A 1 4.39 -7.51 22.04
N ILE A 2 3.37 -6.68 22.16
CA ILE A 2 2.07 -7.08 22.69
C ILE A 2 1.17 -7.06 21.46
N SER A 3 0.73 -8.22 20.98
CA SER A 3 -0.16 -8.35 19.81
C SER A 3 0.39 -7.76 18.49
N SER A 4 -0.47 -7.67 17.47
CA SER A 4 -0.31 -6.93 16.21
C SER A 4 0.02 -5.43 16.37
N CYS A 5 0.22 -4.96 17.60
CA CYS A 5 0.47 -3.56 17.94
C CYS A 5 1.92 -3.33 18.39
N LYS A 6 2.55 -2.28 17.86
CA LYS A 6 3.84 -1.78 18.32
C LYS A 6 3.63 -0.70 19.37
N LEU A 7 4.31 -0.80 20.51
CA LEU A 7 4.29 0.23 21.55
C LEU A 7 5.36 1.29 21.23
N VAL A 8 4.94 2.55 21.22
CA VAL A 8 5.79 3.73 21.03
C VAL A 8 5.72 4.58 22.30
N LYS A 9 6.89 5.05 22.77
CA LYS A 9 6.99 5.95 23.92
C LYS A 9 7.20 7.38 23.44
N HIS A 10 6.43 8.31 24.00
CA HIS A 10 6.61 9.76 23.83
C HIS A 10 7.05 10.35 25.18
N GLN A 11 7.34 11.66 25.21
CA GLN A 11 7.76 12.34 26.44
C GLN A 11 6.70 12.23 27.55
N ASP A 12 5.43 12.45 27.21
CA ASP A 12 4.33 12.52 28.19
C ASP A 12 3.25 11.43 28.02
N SER A 13 3.42 10.53 27.05
CA SER A 13 2.41 9.53 26.72
C SER A 13 3.00 8.27 26.10
N LEU A 14 2.18 7.23 26.00
CA LEU A 14 2.45 6.03 25.24
C LEU A 14 1.44 5.91 24.11
N SER A 15 1.86 5.34 22.99
CA SER A 15 0.99 5.03 21.85
C SER A 15 1.13 3.56 21.47
N ILE A 16 0.05 2.94 21.05
CA ILE A 16 0.07 1.66 20.34
C ILE A 16 -0.31 1.91 18.89
N ILE A 17 0.47 1.36 17.96
CA ILE A 17 0.23 1.49 16.52
C ILE A 17 0.10 0.12 15.86
N CYS A 18 -0.77 0.01 14.86
CA CYS A 18 -0.91 -1.19 14.03
C CYS A 18 -1.09 -0.81 12.56
N SER A 19 -0.32 -1.47 11.69
CA SER A 19 -0.41 -1.35 10.22
C SER A 19 -0.70 -2.69 9.53
N ASP A 20 -0.59 -3.80 10.27
CA ASP A 20 -0.76 -5.15 9.74
C ASP A 20 -2.25 -5.54 9.75
N PHE A 21 -3.02 -4.89 8.89
CA PHE A 21 -4.48 -4.97 8.89
C PHE A 21 -5.02 -6.36 8.54
N HIS A 22 -4.26 -7.16 7.77
CA HIS A 22 -4.64 -8.52 7.40
C HIS A 22 -4.91 -9.45 8.60
N PHE A 23 -4.37 -9.15 9.79
CA PHE A 23 -4.68 -9.91 11.00
C PHE A 23 -6.13 -9.76 11.48
N PHE A 24 -6.84 -8.74 10.99
CA PHE A 24 -8.24 -8.46 11.35
C PHE A 24 -9.23 -8.93 10.27
N ASP A 25 -8.75 -9.52 9.18
CA ASP A 25 -9.56 -9.93 8.04
C ASP A 25 -10.72 -10.85 8.42
N ASP A 26 -10.50 -11.80 9.32
CA ASP A 26 -11.52 -12.77 9.73
C ASP A 26 -12.65 -12.12 10.53
N TYR A 27 -12.35 -11.03 11.26
CA TYR A 27 -13.35 -10.27 12.00
C TYR A 27 -14.20 -9.38 11.08
N PHE A 28 -13.58 -8.76 10.07
CA PHE A 28 -14.25 -7.79 9.21
C PHE A 28 -14.83 -8.39 7.92
N GLY A 29 -14.40 -9.58 7.52
CA GLY A 29 -14.87 -10.31 6.34
C GLY A 29 -14.54 -9.58 5.03
N ASP A 30 -15.58 -9.28 4.25
CA ASP A 30 -15.49 -8.64 2.93
C ASP A 30 -15.22 -7.12 2.98
N LYS A 31 -15.09 -6.53 4.18
CA LYS A 31 -14.92 -5.08 4.35
C LYS A 31 -13.47 -4.66 4.14
N GLU A 32 -13.29 -3.48 3.54
CA GLU A 32 -12.00 -2.77 3.54
C GLU A 32 -11.69 -2.29 4.97
N VAL A 33 -10.50 -2.59 5.47
CA VAL A 33 -10.10 -2.30 6.86
C VAL A 33 -8.76 -1.58 6.88
N GLY A 34 -8.82 -0.27 7.06
CA GLY A 34 -7.66 0.56 7.43
C GLY A 34 -7.67 0.92 8.92
N GLY A 35 -6.82 1.87 9.31
CA GLY A 35 -6.69 2.30 10.71
C GLY A 35 -8.00 2.77 11.33
N TYR A 36 -8.84 3.52 10.60
CA TYR A 36 -10.17 3.94 11.07
C TYR A 36 -11.14 2.77 11.35
N GLY A 37 -10.99 1.64 10.64
CA GLY A 37 -11.79 0.45 10.88
C GLY A 37 -11.42 -0.19 12.21
N ILE A 38 -10.11 -0.33 12.46
CA ILE A 38 -9.58 -0.83 13.73
C ILE A 38 -9.90 0.14 14.86
N GLU A 39 -9.88 1.46 14.63
CA GLU A 39 -10.28 2.43 15.64
C GLU A 39 -11.72 2.23 16.14
N LYS A 40 -12.67 1.99 15.22
CA LYS A 40 -14.06 1.71 15.60
C LYS A 40 -14.16 0.44 16.45
N LEU A 41 -13.40 -0.58 16.11
CA LEU A 41 -13.31 -1.81 16.89
C LEU A 41 -12.69 -1.54 18.27
N ALA A 42 -11.56 -0.82 18.32
CA ALA A 42 -10.86 -0.50 19.54
C ALA A 42 -11.71 0.37 20.49
N LYS A 43 -12.48 1.33 19.97
CA LYS A 43 -13.46 2.11 20.74
C LYS A 43 -14.53 1.22 21.37
N LYS A 44 -15.05 0.25 20.62
CA LYS A 44 -16.01 -0.73 21.13
C LYS A 44 -15.40 -1.56 22.27
N LEU A 45 -14.21 -2.13 22.05
CA LEU A 45 -13.50 -2.93 23.05
C LEU A 45 -13.14 -2.11 24.29
N ALA A 46 -12.66 -0.87 24.12
CA ALA A 46 -12.34 0.02 25.23
C ALA A 46 -13.59 0.32 26.08
N LYS A 47 -14.75 0.53 25.45
CA LYS A 47 -16.02 0.70 26.18
C LYS A 47 -16.42 -0.56 26.94
N GLU A 48 -16.33 -1.73 26.31
CA GLU A 48 -16.67 -3.02 26.93
C GLU A 48 -15.78 -3.36 28.13
N ASN A 49 -14.54 -2.85 28.15
CA ASN A 49 -13.57 -3.06 29.23
C ASN A 49 -13.43 -1.86 30.17
N GLY A 50 -14.28 -0.82 30.05
CA GLY A 50 -14.26 0.34 30.95
C GLY A 50 -13.09 1.32 30.77
N LEU A 51 -12.36 1.24 29.65
CA LEU A 51 -11.14 2.02 29.37
C LEU A 51 -11.38 3.32 28.58
N SER A 52 -12.62 3.59 28.16
CA SER A 52 -12.90 4.57 27.10
C SER A 52 -12.59 6.03 27.44
N LYS A 53 -12.40 6.38 28.71
CA LYS A 53 -12.05 7.75 29.14
C LYS A 53 -10.55 8.01 29.17
N GLU A 54 -9.74 6.95 29.09
CA GLU A 54 -8.29 7.01 29.29
C GLU A 54 -7.51 6.86 27.99
N ILE A 55 -8.21 6.51 26.90
CA ILE A 55 -7.62 6.28 25.58
C ILE A 55 -8.13 7.34 24.61
N VAL A 56 -7.19 7.99 23.94
CA VAL A 56 -7.47 8.86 22.80
C VAL A 56 -7.02 8.15 21.53
N PHE A 57 -7.78 8.33 20.45
CA PHE A 57 -7.52 7.70 19.16
C PHE A 57 -7.19 8.75 18.12
N ASP A 58 -6.18 8.45 17.30
CA ASP A 58 -5.68 9.35 16.26
C ASP A 58 -5.24 8.54 15.03
N SER A 59 -6.15 7.69 14.54
CA SER A 59 -5.83 6.80 13.42
C SER A 59 -5.85 7.53 12.09
N GLU A 60 -5.10 7.00 11.13
CA GLU A 60 -5.16 7.36 9.71
C GLU A 60 -5.59 6.15 8.88
N ALA A 61 -5.85 6.35 7.58
CA ALA A 61 -6.23 5.24 6.71
C ALA A 61 -5.18 4.12 6.68
N GLY A 62 -3.89 4.47 6.74
CA GLY A 62 -2.76 3.53 6.73
C GLY A 62 -2.18 3.19 8.10
N MET A 63 -2.77 3.65 9.22
CA MET A 63 -2.24 3.33 10.56
C MET A 63 -3.34 3.46 11.61
N PHE A 64 -3.56 2.41 12.40
CA PHE A 64 -4.30 2.54 13.65
C PHE A 64 -3.39 3.15 14.73
N CYS A 65 -3.90 4.12 15.50
CA CYS A 65 -3.19 4.71 16.62
C CYS A 65 -4.12 4.94 17.81
N ALA A 66 -3.69 4.51 18.99
CA ALA A 66 -4.33 4.81 20.26
C ALA A 66 -3.25 5.22 21.28
N HIS A 67 -3.50 6.27 22.05
CA HIS A 67 -2.57 6.78 23.05
C HIS A 67 -3.23 6.99 24.41
N ALA A 68 -2.42 6.80 25.46
CA ALA A 68 -2.80 7.00 26.85
C ALA A 68 -1.57 7.33 27.70
N THR A 69 -1.79 7.91 28.88
CA THR A 69 -0.74 8.15 29.89
C THR A 69 -0.41 6.89 30.67
N ASP A 70 -1.38 6.01 30.92
CA ASP A 70 -1.17 4.72 31.58
C ASP A 70 -0.90 3.60 30.57
N LYS A 71 0.28 2.99 30.70
CA LYS A 71 0.70 1.83 29.90
C LYS A 71 -0.23 0.63 30.09
N ASN A 72 -0.80 0.45 31.28
CA ASN A 72 -1.66 -0.69 31.58
C ASN A 72 -2.96 -0.64 30.79
N VAL A 73 -3.52 0.57 30.59
CA VAL A 73 -4.71 0.79 29.77
C VAL A 73 -4.47 0.35 28.32
N LEU A 74 -3.35 0.77 27.74
CA LEU A 74 -2.97 0.36 26.38
C LEU A 74 -2.69 -1.14 26.30
N HIS A 75 -2.06 -1.71 27.33
CA HIS A 75 -1.83 -3.14 27.41
C HIS A 75 -3.13 -3.94 27.41
N GLN A 76 -4.14 -3.51 28.20
CA GLN A 76 -5.45 -4.15 28.22
C GLN A 76 -6.17 -4.04 26.86
N LEU A 77 -6.09 -2.88 26.19
CA LEU A 77 -6.63 -2.73 24.84
C LEU A 77 -5.92 -3.67 23.85
N CYS A 78 -4.58 -3.78 23.90
CA CYS A 78 -3.83 -4.72 23.08
C CYS A 78 -4.24 -6.17 23.33
N LEU A 79 -4.47 -6.58 24.58
CA LEU A 79 -4.96 -7.92 24.92
C LEU A 79 -6.36 -8.16 24.35
N ALA A 80 -7.24 -7.16 24.38
CA ALA A 80 -8.57 -7.26 23.79
C ALA A 80 -8.51 -7.40 22.26
N LEU A 81 -7.63 -6.65 21.59
CA LEU A 81 -7.38 -6.79 20.15
C LEU A 81 -6.76 -8.14 19.83
N GLN A 82 -5.83 -8.63 20.65
CA GLN A 82 -5.18 -9.93 20.47
C GLN A 82 -6.19 -11.08 20.47
N LYS A 83 -7.21 -11.04 21.32
CA LYS A 83 -8.28 -12.05 21.35
C LYS A 83 -9.02 -12.18 20.01
N ILE A 84 -9.07 -11.10 19.22
CA ILE A 84 -9.69 -11.10 17.88
C ILE A 84 -8.71 -11.64 16.84
N THR A 85 -7.46 -11.19 16.91
CA THR A 85 -6.45 -11.49 15.89
C THR A 85 -5.69 -12.80 16.13
N GLY A 86 -6.00 -13.52 17.21
CA GLY A 86 -5.33 -14.76 17.61
C GLY A 86 -4.02 -14.57 18.40
N GLY A 87 -3.39 -15.70 18.75
CA GLY A 87 -2.21 -15.78 19.63
C GLY A 87 -0.94 -15.13 19.05
N ALA A 88 0.06 -14.90 19.91
CA ALA A 88 1.30 -14.20 19.57
C ALA A 88 2.11 -14.85 18.43
N ASP A 89 1.99 -16.18 18.27
CA ASP A 89 2.70 -16.94 17.24
C ASP A 89 2.25 -16.57 15.82
N ILE A 90 1.01 -16.10 15.66
CA ILE A 90 0.46 -15.63 14.39
C ILE A 90 1.04 -14.25 14.02
N HIS A 91 1.37 -13.44 15.03
CA HIS A 91 1.92 -12.09 14.89
C HIS A 91 3.45 -12.06 14.80
N THR A 92 4.10 -13.22 14.92
CA THR A 92 5.56 -13.28 14.87
C THR A 92 6.01 -13.15 13.42
N PRO A 93 6.78 -12.10 13.05
CA PRO A 93 7.30 -11.97 11.71
C PRO A 93 8.14 -13.20 11.38
N LYS A 94 7.78 -13.91 10.32
CA LYS A 94 8.63 -14.98 9.80
C LYS A 94 9.78 -14.31 9.05
N GLY A 95 11.00 -14.76 9.33
CA GLY A 95 12.21 -14.18 8.74
C GLY A 95 12.14 -14.19 7.21
N ASN A 96 12.47 -13.05 6.61
CA ASN A 96 12.66 -12.94 5.18
C ASN A 96 13.96 -13.63 4.76
N THR A 97 13.98 -14.17 3.54
CA THR A 97 15.23 -14.67 2.95
C THR A 97 16.19 -13.49 2.79
N GLU A 98 17.45 -13.69 3.19
CA GLU A 98 18.47 -12.65 3.03
C GLU A 98 18.68 -12.29 1.56
N LEU A 99 18.99 -11.01 1.32
CA LEU A 99 19.35 -10.54 -0.01
C LEU A 99 20.65 -11.22 -0.47
N SER A 100 20.72 -11.59 -1.74
CA SER A 100 21.96 -12.16 -2.31
C SER A 100 23.02 -11.10 -2.64
N VAL A 101 22.65 -9.82 -2.54
CA VAL A 101 23.50 -8.64 -2.79
C VAL A 101 23.26 -7.60 -1.68
N PRO A 102 24.18 -6.65 -1.47
CA PRO A 102 23.96 -5.53 -0.57
C PRO A 102 22.67 -4.76 -0.89
N LYS A 103 22.03 -4.18 0.13
CA LYS A 103 20.77 -3.46 -0.01
C LYS A 103 20.88 -2.33 -1.02
N GLU A 104 21.99 -1.59 -1.01
CA GLU A 104 22.26 -0.47 -1.90
C GLU A 104 22.32 -0.91 -3.37
N GLU A 105 22.86 -2.11 -3.64
CA GLU A 105 22.90 -2.70 -4.97
C GLU A 105 21.51 -3.15 -5.41
N ALA A 106 20.74 -3.81 -4.52
CA ALA A 106 19.35 -4.16 -4.78
C ALA A 106 18.48 -2.94 -5.11
N GLU A 107 18.67 -1.82 -4.39
CA GLU A 107 17.98 -0.55 -4.66
C GLU A 107 18.34 0.02 -6.04
N LYS A 108 19.62 0.01 -6.42
CA LYS A 108 20.06 0.46 -7.75
C LYS A 108 19.44 -0.36 -8.87
N LEU A 109 19.44 -1.69 -8.72
CA LEU A 109 18.79 -2.60 -9.68
C LEU A 109 17.28 -2.33 -9.79
N LEU A 110 16.60 -2.12 -8.65
CA LEU A 110 15.18 -1.78 -8.62
C LEU A 110 14.89 -0.48 -9.37
N LEU A 111 15.69 0.56 -9.09
CA LEU A 111 15.50 1.88 -9.69
C LEU A 111 15.72 1.83 -11.22
N GLN A 112 16.80 1.21 -11.67
CA GLN A 112 17.14 1.11 -13.09
C GLN A 112 16.22 0.15 -13.86
N GLY A 113 15.75 -0.92 -13.21
CA GLY A 113 14.92 -1.94 -13.85
C GLY A 113 13.43 -1.62 -13.84
N PHE A 114 12.91 -0.96 -12.80
CA PHE A 114 11.46 -0.84 -12.60
C PHE A 114 10.94 0.57 -12.38
N VAL A 115 11.74 1.52 -11.89
CA VAL A 115 11.21 2.82 -11.42
C VAL A 115 11.53 3.95 -12.39
N ILE A 116 12.81 4.10 -12.72
CA ILE A 116 13.33 5.17 -13.57
C ILE A 116 13.31 4.73 -15.03
N ALA A 117 13.64 3.47 -15.30
CA ALA A 117 13.63 2.86 -16.62
C ALA A 117 13.05 1.45 -16.57
N LEU A 118 12.76 0.88 -17.74
CA LEU A 118 12.34 -0.52 -17.91
C LEU A 118 13.47 -1.36 -18.50
N ASP A 119 14.65 -1.31 -17.88
CA ASP A 119 15.81 -2.11 -18.29
C ASP A 119 15.59 -3.59 -17.95
N LYS A 120 15.43 -4.42 -18.99
CA LYS A 120 15.12 -5.85 -18.84
C LYS A 120 16.23 -6.64 -18.14
N ASP A 121 17.49 -6.30 -18.40
CA ASP A 121 18.62 -7.02 -17.81
C ASP A 121 18.69 -6.71 -16.31
N LYS A 122 18.46 -5.44 -15.94
CA LYS A 122 18.37 -5.02 -14.53
C LYS A 122 17.15 -5.61 -13.81
N GLN A 123 16.01 -5.76 -14.50
CA GLN A 123 14.85 -6.47 -13.96
C GLN A 123 15.17 -7.94 -13.63
N VAL A 124 15.83 -8.63 -14.56
CA VAL A 124 16.24 -10.03 -14.37
C VAL A 124 17.25 -10.15 -13.23
N GLU A 125 18.24 -9.27 -13.20
CA GLU A 125 19.26 -9.22 -12.16
C GLU A 125 18.66 -8.94 -10.78
N PHE A 126 17.70 -8.01 -10.68
CA PHE A 126 16.96 -7.75 -9.45
C PHE A 126 16.22 -9.00 -8.97
N LEU A 127 15.40 -9.62 -9.82
CA LEU A 127 14.56 -10.77 -9.46
C LEU A 127 15.39 -12.01 -9.11
N LYS A 128 16.62 -12.11 -9.60
CA LYS A 128 17.56 -13.17 -9.24
C LYS A 128 18.15 -12.98 -7.84
N ASN A 129 18.44 -11.74 -7.46
CA ASN A 129 19.19 -11.42 -6.24
C ASN A 129 18.31 -10.98 -5.06
N VAL A 130 17.10 -10.53 -5.34
CA VAL A 130 16.13 -10.06 -4.36
C VAL A 130 14.96 -11.04 -4.32
N PRO A 131 14.88 -11.90 -3.29
CA PRO A 131 13.80 -12.87 -3.17
C PRO A 131 12.48 -12.17 -2.84
N PHE A 132 11.36 -12.75 -3.29
CA PHE A 132 10.05 -12.29 -2.87
C PHE A 132 9.91 -12.41 -1.35
N PRO A 133 9.52 -11.33 -0.64
CA PRO A 133 9.36 -11.38 0.80
C PRO A 133 8.33 -12.42 1.27
N HIS A 134 8.53 -12.89 2.48
CA HIS A 134 7.56 -13.69 3.20
C HIS A 134 6.24 -12.92 3.35
N VAL A 135 5.16 -13.59 2.99
CA VAL A 135 3.79 -13.09 3.14
C VAL A 135 3.03 -13.99 4.10
N SER A 136 2.18 -13.39 4.93
CA SER A 136 1.29 -14.11 5.85
C SER A 136 0.33 -15.02 5.06
N LEU A 137 -0.30 -15.98 5.75
CA LEU A 137 -1.29 -16.86 5.10
C LEU A 137 -2.41 -16.04 4.43
N LYS A 138 -2.90 -14.98 5.10
CA LYS A 138 -3.94 -14.10 4.57
C LYS A 138 -3.48 -13.34 3.34
N GLN A 139 -2.25 -12.82 3.34
CA GLN A 139 -1.68 -12.15 2.16
C GLN A 139 -1.52 -13.13 0.99
N LYS A 140 -1.12 -14.39 1.24
CA LYS A 140 -1.07 -15.44 0.20
C LYS A 140 -2.45 -15.73 -0.38
N GLU A 141 -3.48 -15.87 0.47
CA GLU A 141 -4.86 -16.07 0.05
C GLU A 141 -5.36 -14.90 -0.80
N GLN A 142 -5.05 -13.66 -0.41
CA GLN A 142 -5.39 -12.46 -1.18
C GLN A 142 -4.70 -12.45 -2.55
N LEU A 143 -3.38 -12.66 -2.62
CA LEU A 143 -2.65 -12.71 -3.89
C LEU A 143 -3.17 -13.82 -4.80
N HIS A 144 -3.44 -15.00 -4.26
CA HIS A 144 -4.05 -16.10 -5.01
C HIS A 144 -5.46 -15.75 -5.52
N ALA A 145 -6.28 -15.08 -4.70
CA ALA A 145 -7.61 -14.64 -5.10
C ALA A 145 -7.56 -13.59 -6.22
N ILE A 146 -6.54 -12.73 -6.26
CA ILE A 146 -6.32 -11.80 -7.39
C ILE A 146 -6.09 -12.56 -8.69
N GLU A 147 -5.26 -13.61 -8.68
CA GLU A 147 -4.91 -14.39 -9.88
C GLU A 147 -6.06 -15.29 -10.33
N ASN A 148 -6.64 -16.06 -9.40
CA ASN A 148 -7.47 -17.22 -9.71
C ASN A 148 -8.89 -17.14 -9.15
N GLY A 149 -9.23 -16.08 -8.42
CA GLY A 149 -10.54 -15.94 -7.78
C GLY A 149 -11.65 -15.50 -8.73
N THR A 150 -12.88 -15.63 -8.23
CA THR A 150 -14.07 -15.01 -8.82
C THR A 150 -14.00 -13.49 -8.76
N ALA A 151 -14.83 -12.79 -9.54
CA ALA A 151 -14.90 -11.32 -9.50
C ALA A 151 -15.11 -10.77 -8.07
N LYS A 152 -15.96 -11.43 -7.27
CA LYS A 152 -16.17 -11.05 -5.86
C LYS A 152 -14.90 -11.20 -5.04
N GLU A 153 -14.21 -12.33 -5.15
CA GLU A 153 -12.98 -12.61 -4.40
C GLU A 153 -11.85 -11.66 -4.80
N LYS A 154 -11.68 -11.38 -6.10
CA LYS A 154 -10.73 -10.38 -6.60
C LYS A 154 -11.00 -8.99 -6.03
N ILE A 155 -12.27 -8.55 -6.02
CA ILE A 155 -12.67 -7.26 -5.43
C ILE A 155 -12.32 -7.21 -3.94
N THR A 156 -12.67 -8.25 -3.18
CA THR A 156 -12.37 -8.31 -1.75
C THR A 156 -10.86 -8.29 -1.50
N ALA A 157 -10.09 -9.10 -2.24
CA ALA A 157 -8.64 -9.15 -2.12
C ALA A 157 -7.98 -7.81 -2.48
N ALA A 158 -8.41 -7.17 -3.57
CA ALA A 158 -7.87 -5.88 -4.01
C ALA A 158 -8.10 -4.78 -2.96
N LYS A 159 -9.27 -4.75 -2.31
CA LYS A 159 -9.56 -3.81 -1.21
C LYS A 159 -8.68 -4.04 0.03
N LYS A 160 -8.41 -5.29 0.36
CA LYS A 160 -7.54 -5.64 1.49
C LYS A 160 -6.09 -5.23 1.20
N ILE A 161 -5.57 -5.57 0.03
CA ILE A 161 -4.25 -5.13 -0.44
C ILE A 161 -4.17 -3.59 -0.47
N ASN A 162 -5.20 -2.91 -0.97
CA ASN A 162 -5.29 -1.44 -0.98
C ASN A 162 -5.24 -0.85 0.44
N SER A 163 -5.87 -1.51 1.43
CA SER A 163 -5.81 -1.06 2.82
C SER A 163 -4.39 -1.09 3.36
N GLU A 164 -3.65 -2.18 3.09
CA GLU A 164 -2.25 -2.32 3.47
C GLU A 164 -1.34 -1.34 2.70
N ALA A 165 -1.63 -1.10 1.42
CA ALA A 165 -0.90 -0.18 0.56
C ALA A 165 -1.03 1.30 0.95
N ARG A 166 -1.95 1.65 1.86
CA ARG A 166 -2.06 3.02 2.40
C ARG A 166 -1.03 3.33 3.47
N THR A 167 -0.32 2.32 3.97
CA THR A 167 0.76 2.48 4.94
C THR A 167 1.96 3.19 4.28
N LYS A 168 2.73 4.02 5.02
CA LYS A 168 3.96 4.64 4.50
C LYS A 168 5.16 3.83 4.97
N THR A 169 5.44 2.71 4.31
CA THR A 169 6.32 1.66 4.88
C THR A 169 7.20 0.99 3.85
N ARG A 170 7.72 1.71 2.84
CA ARG A 170 8.63 1.07 1.90
C ARG A 170 9.81 0.44 2.66
N MET A 171 9.91 -0.88 2.54
CA MET A 171 10.96 -1.70 3.11
C MET A 171 11.20 -2.85 2.13
N TRP A 172 12.45 -3.26 1.96
CA TRP A 172 12.82 -4.34 1.03
C TRP A 172 12.11 -5.66 1.36
N ASP A 173 11.73 -5.81 2.62
CA ASP A 173 11.18 -7.00 3.23
C ASP A 173 9.63 -6.96 3.30
N ASN A 174 9.03 -5.94 2.68
CA ASN A 174 7.59 -5.78 2.50
C ASN A 174 7.18 -6.15 1.06
N TYR A 175 6.26 -7.11 0.92
CA TYR A 175 5.80 -7.62 -0.38
C TYR A 175 5.23 -6.54 -1.31
N LEU A 176 4.62 -5.48 -0.78
CA LEU A 176 4.08 -4.36 -1.58
C LEU A 176 5.19 -3.53 -2.25
N SER A 177 6.42 -3.63 -1.75
CA SER A 177 7.59 -2.96 -2.32
C SER A 177 8.32 -3.81 -3.37
N HIS A 178 7.80 -5.01 -3.68
CA HIS A 178 8.44 -5.96 -4.59
C HIS A 178 7.73 -6.00 -5.97
N PRO A 179 8.46 -5.92 -7.10
CA PRO A 179 7.89 -5.95 -8.46
C PRO A 179 6.98 -7.15 -8.76
N GLN A 180 7.18 -8.28 -8.08
CA GLN A 180 6.34 -9.47 -8.25
C GLN A 180 4.88 -9.24 -7.82
N THR A 181 4.63 -8.44 -6.78
CA THR A 181 3.25 -8.08 -6.37
C THR A 181 2.57 -7.26 -7.46
N VAL A 182 3.30 -6.33 -8.07
CA VAL A 182 2.81 -5.55 -9.22
C VAL A 182 2.52 -6.50 -10.39
N THR A 183 3.40 -7.45 -10.69
CA THR A 183 3.17 -8.45 -11.75
C THR A 183 1.88 -9.25 -11.56
N VAL A 184 1.55 -9.67 -10.33
CA VAL A 184 0.29 -10.36 -10.01
C VAL A 184 -0.91 -9.50 -10.38
N LEU A 185 -0.91 -8.23 -9.97
CA LEU A 185 -2.00 -7.29 -10.24
C LEU A 185 -2.13 -6.96 -11.73
N LEU A 186 -1.02 -6.75 -12.44
CA LEU A 186 -1.02 -6.45 -13.87
C LEU A 186 -1.57 -7.62 -14.69
N LYS A 187 -1.11 -8.85 -14.42
CA LYS A 187 -1.65 -10.06 -15.06
C LYS A 187 -3.14 -10.22 -14.81
N ALA A 188 -3.62 -9.91 -13.60
CA ALA A 188 -5.05 -9.96 -13.31
C ALA A 188 -5.83 -8.94 -14.14
N ILE A 189 -5.30 -7.72 -14.35
CA ILE A 189 -5.94 -6.71 -15.22
C ILE A 189 -5.98 -7.16 -16.68
N ASP A 190 -4.90 -7.74 -17.21
CA ASP A 190 -4.80 -8.18 -18.62
C ASP A 190 -5.92 -9.16 -19.02
N HIS A 191 -6.40 -9.96 -18.08
CA HIS A 191 -7.41 -11.00 -18.33
C HIS A 191 -8.81 -10.61 -17.80
N GLU A 192 -8.99 -9.38 -17.31
CA GLU A 192 -10.23 -8.98 -16.67
C GLU A 192 -11.16 -8.19 -17.60
N THR A 193 -12.45 -8.44 -17.47
CA THR A 193 -13.50 -7.76 -18.25
C THR A 193 -14.49 -7.01 -17.36
N ASP A 194 -14.61 -7.38 -16.08
CA ASP A 194 -15.44 -6.69 -15.12
C ASP A 194 -14.81 -5.34 -14.72
N SER A 195 -15.46 -4.25 -15.13
CA SER A 195 -15.00 -2.88 -14.84
C SER A 195 -14.87 -2.62 -13.33
N LYS A 196 -15.65 -3.28 -12.47
CA LYS A 196 -15.54 -3.11 -11.02
C LYS A 196 -14.28 -3.80 -10.50
N VAL A 197 -13.95 -4.98 -10.99
CA VAL A 197 -12.69 -5.66 -10.65
C VAL A 197 -11.50 -4.80 -11.11
N ILE A 198 -11.50 -4.34 -12.37
CA ILE A 198 -10.46 -3.44 -12.90
C ILE A 198 -10.31 -2.19 -12.01
N GLN A 199 -11.42 -1.57 -11.61
CA GLN A 199 -11.38 -0.39 -10.75
C GLN A 199 -10.66 -0.67 -9.42
N GLU A 200 -10.96 -1.78 -8.75
CA GLU A 200 -10.35 -2.09 -7.44
C GLU A 200 -8.87 -2.50 -7.59
N LEU A 201 -8.51 -3.23 -8.66
CA LEU A 201 -7.12 -3.55 -8.97
C LEU A 201 -6.28 -2.29 -9.24
N LEU A 202 -6.81 -1.36 -10.04
CA LEU A 202 -6.17 -0.06 -10.27
C LEU A 202 -6.05 0.75 -8.97
N TRP A 203 -7.06 0.70 -8.11
CA TRP A 203 -7.01 1.38 -6.82
C TRP A 203 -5.85 0.88 -5.96
N ALA A 204 -5.67 -0.44 -5.87
CA ALA A 204 -4.55 -1.04 -5.16
C ALA A 204 -3.20 -0.61 -5.78
N LEU A 205 -3.08 -0.64 -7.12
CA LEU A 205 -1.87 -0.22 -7.83
C LEU A 205 -1.52 1.25 -7.59
N VAL A 206 -2.51 2.15 -7.56
CA VAL A 206 -2.30 3.59 -7.28
C VAL A 206 -1.61 3.77 -5.92
N PHE A 207 -2.10 3.09 -4.87
CA PHE A 207 -1.51 3.23 -3.54
C PHE A 207 -0.18 2.49 -3.42
N ILE A 208 0.00 1.34 -4.06
CA ILE A 208 1.30 0.68 -4.17
C ILE A 208 2.32 1.64 -4.80
N CYS A 209 1.98 2.28 -5.92
CA CYS A 209 2.87 3.23 -6.59
C CYS A 209 3.19 4.45 -5.73
N GLY A 210 2.18 5.03 -5.08
CA GLY A 210 2.37 6.23 -4.27
C GLY A 210 3.03 5.99 -2.91
N ARG A 211 3.09 4.74 -2.43
CA ARG A 211 3.50 4.40 -1.05
C ARG A 211 4.59 3.35 -0.91
N HIS A 212 4.86 2.55 -1.94
CA HIS A 212 5.75 1.39 -1.84
C HIS A 212 6.67 1.22 -3.04
N LEU A 213 6.13 1.19 -4.25
CA LEU A 213 6.90 0.94 -5.45
C LEU A 213 6.26 1.62 -6.67
N PRO A 214 6.78 2.78 -7.10
CA PRO A 214 6.35 3.47 -8.32
C PRO A 214 6.86 2.74 -9.58
N ASP A 215 6.35 1.53 -9.79
CA ASP A 215 6.72 0.64 -10.89
C ASP A 215 6.24 1.18 -12.24
N LEU A 216 7.18 1.53 -13.11
CA LEU A 216 6.95 2.13 -14.42
C LEU A 216 6.20 1.20 -15.37
N ARG A 217 6.15 -0.12 -15.11
CA ARG A 217 5.35 -1.07 -15.91
C ARG A 217 3.85 -0.80 -15.77
N THR A 218 3.43 -0.09 -14.71
CA THR A 218 2.01 0.30 -14.52
C THR A 218 1.57 1.45 -15.42
N LYS A 219 2.51 2.17 -16.07
CA LYS A 219 2.23 3.33 -16.92
C LYS A 219 1.16 3.05 -17.98
N SER A 220 1.34 2.01 -18.79
CA SER A 220 0.40 1.70 -19.88
C SER A 220 -1.00 1.38 -19.37
N TYR A 221 -1.12 0.78 -18.18
CA TYR A 221 -2.39 0.45 -17.55
C TYR A 221 -3.11 1.71 -17.04
N PHE A 222 -2.36 2.65 -16.47
CA PHE A 222 -2.93 3.94 -16.05
C PHE A 222 -3.30 4.82 -17.25
N GLU A 223 -2.52 4.80 -18.34
CA GLU A 223 -2.88 5.48 -19.60
C GLU A 223 -4.15 4.87 -20.23
N GLN A 224 -4.26 3.54 -20.29
CA GLN A 224 -5.49 2.86 -20.74
C GLN A 224 -6.69 3.20 -19.85
N ALA A 225 -6.48 3.35 -18.53
CA ALA A 225 -7.53 3.75 -17.61
C ALA A 225 -8.12 5.14 -17.93
N LEU A 226 -7.33 6.06 -18.52
CA LEU A 226 -7.79 7.39 -18.95
C LEU A 226 -8.85 7.33 -20.07
N GLU A 227 -8.89 6.26 -20.85
CA GLU A 227 -9.88 6.10 -21.94
C GLU A 227 -11.16 5.39 -21.48
N HIS A 228 -11.23 4.98 -20.20
CA HIS A 228 -12.34 4.18 -19.71
C HIS A 228 -13.64 4.99 -19.53
N LYS A 229 -14.80 4.36 -19.77
CA LYS A 229 -16.13 5.01 -19.63
C LYS A 229 -16.43 5.55 -18.23
N SER A 230 -15.93 4.87 -17.19
CA SER A 230 -16.08 5.25 -15.77
C SER A 230 -15.14 6.39 -15.40
N ALA A 231 -15.71 7.51 -14.92
CA ALA A 231 -14.93 8.65 -14.43
C ALA A 231 -14.02 8.27 -13.24
N THR A 232 -14.43 7.33 -12.39
CA THR A 232 -13.59 6.86 -11.28
C THR A 232 -12.33 6.16 -11.79
N ILE A 233 -12.43 5.34 -12.84
CA ILE A 233 -11.27 4.65 -13.43
C ILE A 233 -10.33 5.66 -14.09
N ARG A 234 -10.86 6.63 -14.85
CA ARG A 234 -10.04 7.71 -15.42
C ARG A 234 -9.32 8.52 -14.35
N TRP A 235 -10.02 8.84 -13.26
CA TRP A 235 -9.43 9.52 -12.10
C TRP A 235 -8.30 8.70 -11.44
N LEU A 236 -8.47 7.38 -11.30
CA LEU A 236 -7.41 6.50 -10.80
C LEU A 236 -6.20 6.46 -11.75
N GLY A 237 -6.43 6.48 -13.07
CA GLY A 237 -5.37 6.59 -14.07
C GLY A 237 -4.52 7.85 -13.85
N LEU A 238 -5.16 9.01 -13.67
CA LEU A 238 -4.46 10.27 -13.36
C LEU A 238 -3.64 10.20 -12.07
N MET A 239 -4.24 9.67 -10.99
CA MET A 239 -3.53 9.49 -9.73
C MET A 239 -2.31 8.57 -9.87
N GLY A 240 -2.47 7.44 -10.57
CA GLY A 240 -1.39 6.48 -10.80
C GLY A 240 -0.23 7.09 -11.57
N LEU A 241 -0.53 7.78 -12.69
CA LEU A 241 0.47 8.50 -13.49
C LEU A 241 1.21 9.58 -12.70
N ASN A 242 0.56 10.18 -11.70
CA ASN A 242 1.21 11.17 -10.85
C ASN A 242 2.32 10.56 -9.96
N TYR A 243 2.23 9.29 -9.60
CA TYR A 243 3.23 8.66 -8.73
C TYR A 243 4.43 8.09 -9.47
N LEU A 244 4.39 8.02 -10.79
CA LEU A 244 5.50 7.55 -11.59
C LEU A 244 6.64 8.57 -11.67
N TRP A 245 7.85 8.06 -11.90
CA TRP A 245 9.06 8.87 -12.11
C TRP A 245 8.85 9.91 -13.22
N GLU A 246 8.37 9.44 -14.37
CA GLU A 246 8.00 10.30 -15.49
C GLU A 246 6.49 10.28 -15.71
N CYS A 247 5.86 11.43 -15.46
CA CYS A 247 4.45 11.62 -15.72
C CYS A 247 4.22 12.02 -17.19
N PRO A 248 3.42 11.29 -17.97
CA PRO A 248 3.14 11.63 -19.37
C PRO A 248 2.22 12.86 -19.45
N LEU A 249 2.81 14.05 -19.44
CA LEU A 249 2.09 15.33 -19.34
C LEU A 249 1.09 15.55 -20.48
N GLU A 250 1.38 15.08 -21.68
CA GLU A 250 0.46 15.19 -22.82
C GLU A 250 -0.85 14.41 -22.58
N SER A 251 -0.74 13.19 -22.04
CA SER A 251 -1.89 12.36 -21.65
C SER A 251 -2.71 13.05 -20.55
N VAL A 252 -2.04 13.62 -19.55
CA VAL A 252 -2.70 14.35 -18.44
C VAL A 252 -3.37 15.63 -18.95
N LEU A 253 -2.73 16.37 -19.86
CA LEU A 253 -3.25 17.64 -20.39
C LEU A 253 -4.60 17.46 -21.10
N LYS A 254 -4.76 16.38 -21.86
CA LYS A 254 -6.04 16.04 -22.52
C LYS A 254 -7.19 15.88 -21.53
N MET A 255 -6.91 15.41 -20.32
CA MET A 255 -7.92 15.18 -19.29
C MET A 255 -8.49 16.45 -18.66
N LYS A 256 -7.93 17.64 -18.97
CA LYS A 256 -8.53 18.92 -18.57
C LYS A 256 -9.89 19.18 -19.21
N GLU A 257 -10.14 18.58 -20.37
CA GLU A 257 -11.41 18.69 -21.09
C GLU A 257 -12.35 17.51 -20.81
N ASP A 258 -12.02 16.64 -19.84
CA ASP A 258 -12.85 15.50 -19.48
C ASP A 258 -14.26 15.94 -19.06
N LYS A 259 -15.30 15.19 -19.44
CA LYS A 259 -16.69 15.49 -19.05
C LYS A 259 -16.92 15.52 -17.53
N SER A 260 -16.13 14.79 -16.75
CA SER A 260 -16.23 14.73 -15.29
C SER A 260 -15.38 15.80 -14.62
N GLU A 261 -16.01 16.64 -13.80
CA GLU A 261 -15.31 17.65 -13.00
C GLU A 261 -14.23 17.05 -12.09
N LYS A 262 -14.49 15.87 -11.50
CA LYS A 262 -13.53 15.15 -10.67
C LYS A 262 -12.24 14.82 -11.44
N VAL A 263 -12.37 14.40 -12.70
CA VAL A 263 -11.24 14.06 -13.56
C VAL A 263 -10.50 15.33 -13.98
N ARG A 264 -11.21 16.39 -14.38
CA ARG A 264 -10.59 17.68 -14.72
C ARG A 264 -9.77 18.26 -13.57
N LYS A 265 -10.34 18.30 -12.35
CA LYS A 265 -9.67 18.80 -11.14
C LYS A 265 -8.42 18.01 -10.80
N GLU A 266 -8.46 16.69 -10.95
CA GLU A 266 -7.28 15.86 -10.73
C GLU A 266 -6.21 16.13 -11.80
N ALA A 267 -6.59 16.27 -13.06
CA ALA A 267 -5.64 16.59 -14.14
C ALA A 267 -4.92 17.92 -13.87
N GLU A 268 -5.65 18.95 -13.43
CA GLU A 268 -5.07 20.24 -13.01
C GLU A 268 -4.10 20.08 -11.83
N SER A 269 -4.49 19.29 -10.82
CA SER A 269 -3.63 18.97 -9.67
C SER A 269 -2.33 18.28 -10.11
N VAL A 270 -2.41 17.28 -10.98
CA VAL A 270 -1.23 16.55 -11.48
C VAL A 270 -0.30 17.47 -12.28
N LEU A 271 -0.84 18.29 -13.18
CA LEU A 271 -0.05 19.25 -13.96
C LEU A 271 0.66 20.27 -13.07
N LYS A 272 -0.03 20.78 -12.04
CA LYS A 272 0.58 21.71 -11.07
C LYS A 272 1.79 21.08 -10.37
N HIS A 273 1.68 19.81 -9.95
CA HIS A 273 2.78 19.13 -9.26
C HIS A 273 3.91 18.70 -10.21
N ALA A 274 3.60 18.40 -11.47
CA ALA A 274 4.61 17.91 -12.42
C ALA A 274 5.43 19.03 -13.09
N ILE A 275 4.89 20.24 -13.22
CA ILE A 275 5.60 21.42 -13.77
C ILE A 275 6.65 21.96 -12.80
N VAL A 276 6.47 21.73 -11.50
CA VAL A 276 7.52 21.96 -10.50
C VAL A 276 8.52 20.80 -10.65
N ASN A 277 9.60 21.01 -11.40
CA ASN A 277 10.64 20.05 -11.81
C ASN A 277 11.47 19.43 -10.65
N GLU A 278 10.85 19.19 -9.51
CA GLU A 278 11.44 18.59 -8.31
C GLU A 278 10.65 17.34 -7.90
N LYS A 279 10.27 16.48 -8.86
CA LYS A 279 9.75 15.14 -8.50
C LYS A 279 10.88 14.31 -7.90
N GLN A 280 11.11 14.53 -6.62
CA GLN A 280 11.84 13.64 -5.75
C GLN A 280 10.82 12.69 -5.17
N PHE A 281 11.15 11.40 -5.12
CA PHE A 281 10.35 10.51 -4.29
C PHE A 281 10.46 10.96 -2.84
N PRO A 282 9.41 10.70 -2.03
CA PRO A 282 9.46 11.03 -0.62
C PRO A 282 10.70 10.41 0.05
N PRO A 283 11.35 11.09 1.02
CA PRO A 283 12.60 10.61 1.62
C PRO A 283 12.49 9.23 2.29
N TRP A 284 11.29 8.82 2.68
CA TRP A 284 11.02 7.50 3.26
C TRP A 284 10.94 6.38 2.22
N MET A 285 10.80 6.71 0.93
CA MET A 285 10.67 5.71 -0.14
C MET A 285 12.06 5.26 -0.59
N PHE A 286 12.87 6.15 -1.16
CA PHE A 286 14.27 5.84 -1.41
C PHE A 286 15.20 6.97 -0.96
N ASP A 287 16.44 6.58 -0.71
CA ASP A 287 17.53 7.51 -0.42
C ASP A 287 17.83 8.36 -1.65
N LYS A 288 18.13 9.65 -1.43
CA LYS A 288 18.51 10.56 -2.49
C LYS A 288 19.74 10.08 -3.25
N GLU A 289 20.71 9.51 -2.54
CA GLU A 289 21.95 8.99 -3.12
C GLU A 289 21.69 7.87 -4.14
N ASN A 290 20.57 7.17 -4.03
CA ASN A 290 20.20 6.11 -4.96
C ASN A 290 19.62 6.65 -6.29
N TYR A 291 19.13 7.90 -6.33
CA TYR A 291 18.61 8.51 -7.57
C TYR A 291 19.67 9.20 -8.42
N GLU A 292 20.82 9.56 -7.85
CA GLU A 292 21.85 10.36 -8.53
C GLU A 292 22.69 9.55 -9.53
N VAL A 293 22.24 8.34 -9.89
CA VAL A 293 22.91 7.53 -10.90
C VAL A 293 22.60 8.08 -12.29
N THR A 294 23.51 8.95 -12.75
CA THR A 294 23.74 9.39 -14.14
C THR A 294 22.64 10.25 -14.78
N ARG A 295 22.81 11.58 -14.72
CA ARG A 295 22.65 12.43 -15.91
C ARG A 295 23.93 12.38 -16.73
#